data_AF-A0A1F6RIQ8-F1
#
_entry.id   AF-A0A1F6RIQ8-F1
#
_cell.length_a   1.000
_cell.length_b   1.000
_cell.length_c   1.000
_cell.angle_alpha   90.00
_cell.angle_beta   90.00
_cell.angle_gamma   90.00
#
_symmetry.space_group_name_H-M   'P 1'
#
loop_
_entity.id
_entity.type
_entity.pdbx_description
1 polymer ?
#
loop_
_entity_poly.entity_id
_entity_poly.type
_entity_poly.pdbx_seq_one_letter_code
_entity_poly.pdbx_strand_id
1 'polypeptide(L)'
;MTIISTSDNKPEKDIKKKNKISQTTISLKSEPTQLDQQFEPSLRPHNLSQYIGQSRLKELLRVCIGAAKKRGDLTSIGHFLLYGSPGLGKTSCAIILARELGTEAKVFSAPALTQPKDIIGVLLSLNSGDVLFIDEIHRLNKVTEELLYSAMEDYVLDLTVGKSQAARVARLPVNRFILVGATTRLGTLSSPLRDRFTHIYKMEFYSQEELVQIIENSSKVLKYKITKDAAFEIAKRARGTPRIANRLSRLVRDFSQHENIDVTEKEDTIRALELFKIDPSGLDENDKLLLRTIIENYNGGPVGIDALAATLGEERQTIEDCYEPYLLQAGFLTRTTRGRIVTDAAFKYLNVERKNTENSQLKINI
;
A
#
# COMPACT_ATOMS: atom_id res chain seq x y z
N MET A 1 44.50 31.95 36.59
CA MET A 1 44.21 32.60 35.29
C MET A 1 45.57 33.01 34.72
N THR A 2 46.18 32.43 33.70
CA THR A 2 45.72 31.63 32.55
C THR A 2 46.94 30.83 32.04
N ILE A 3 46.67 29.63 31.52
CA ILE A 3 47.57 28.53 31.09
C ILE A 3 48.22 28.87 29.72
N ILE A 4 49.55 28.95 29.58
CA ILE A 4 50.57 27.98 29.11
C ILE A 4 50.44 27.43 27.65
N SER A 5 51.43 27.83 26.84
CA SER A 5 52.24 27.16 25.77
C SER A 5 51.68 26.53 24.47
N THR A 6 52.26 27.03 23.34
CA THR A 6 52.99 26.35 22.23
C THR A 6 53.18 24.81 22.31
N SER A 7 53.29 23.99 21.26
CA SER A 7 53.41 24.10 19.79
C SER A 7 53.24 22.71 19.13
N ASP A 8 53.15 22.69 17.79
CA ASP A 8 53.59 21.65 16.84
C ASP A 8 52.64 20.57 16.25
N ASN A 9 52.40 20.79 14.93
CA ASN A 9 52.55 19.88 13.77
C ASN A 9 51.44 18.94 13.25
N LYS A 10 50.93 19.33 12.06
CA LYS A 10 50.53 18.58 10.83
C LYS A 10 49.21 17.76 10.80
N PRO A 11 48.60 17.55 9.61
CA PRO A 11 48.54 18.39 8.40
C PRO A 11 47.10 18.69 7.92
N GLU A 12 46.94 19.78 7.19
CA GLU A 12 45.75 20.14 6.42
C GLU A 12 45.36 19.01 5.45
N LYS A 13 44.14 18.50 5.59
CA LYS A 13 43.47 17.73 4.54
C LYS A 13 42.33 18.57 4.00
N ASP A 14 42.54 19.08 2.80
CA ASP A 14 41.55 19.65 1.89
C ASP A 14 40.20 18.91 1.95
N ILE A 15 39.23 19.51 2.63
CA ILE A 15 37.83 19.10 2.55
C ILE A 15 37.29 19.66 1.23
N LYS A 16 37.59 18.98 0.12
CA LYS A 16 36.80 19.10 -1.11
C LYS A 16 35.41 18.53 -0.84
N LYS A 17 34.50 19.37 -0.35
CA LYS A 17 33.04 19.15 -0.44
C LYS A 17 32.65 19.10 -1.92
N LYS A 18 32.75 17.92 -2.53
CA LYS A 18 31.99 17.62 -3.75
C LYS A 18 30.53 17.49 -3.34
N ASN A 19 29.72 18.47 -3.72
CA ASN A 19 28.27 18.38 -3.73
C ASN A 19 27.84 17.16 -4.55
N LYS A 20 27.55 16.04 -3.88
CA LYS A 20 26.68 14.99 -4.43
C LYS A 20 25.26 15.55 -4.33
N ILE A 21 24.81 16.18 -5.40
CA ILE A 21 23.37 16.30 -5.66
C ILE A 21 22.89 14.86 -5.88
N SER A 22 22.38 14.24 -4.82
CA SER A 22 21.73 12.95 -4.91
C SER A 22 20.56 13.10 -5.89
N GLN A 23 20.69 12.52 -7.07
CA GLN A 23 19.57 12.38 -8.00
C GLN A 23 18.46 11.66 -7.24
N THR A 24 17.42 12.41 -6.86
CA THR A 24 16.33 11.87 -6.04
C THR A 24 15.39 11.12 -6.98
N THR A 25 15.70 9.85 -7.24
CA THR A 25 14.81 8.96 -7.99
C THR A 25 13.55 8.74 -7.16
N ILE A 26 12.42 9.27 -7.63
CA ILE A 26 11.12 9.06 -6.99
C ILE A 26 10.68 7.62 -7.27
N SER A 27 10.71 6.76 -6.25
CA SER A 27 10.16 5.41 -6.34
C SER A 27 8.64 5.45 -6.22
N LEU A 28 7.91 4.92 -7.19
CA LEU A 28 6.44 4.81 -7.22
C LEU A 28 5.92 3.67 -6.34
N LYS A 29 6.44 3.58 -5.11
CA LYS A 29 5.90 2.67 -4.10
C LYS A 29 4.43 3.04 -3.82
N SER A 30 3.61 2.02 -3.75
CA SER A 30 2.22 2.10 -3.29
C SER A 30 2.12 2.22 -1.77
N GLU A 31 3.23 2.13 -1.04
CA GLU A 31 3.31 2.45 0.38
C GLU A 31 3.32 3.98 0.62
N PRO A 32 2.75 4.46 1.74
CA PRO A 32 2.65 5.89 2.00
C PRO A 32 4.00 6.48 2.41
N THR A 33 4.44 7.53 1.73
CA THR A 33 5.58 8.36 2.13
C THR A 33 5.18 9.38 3.22
N GLN A 34 6.15 10.03 3.88
CA GLN A 34 5.87 11.09 4.87
C GLN A 34 5.03 12.24 4.27
N LEU A 35 5.31 12.63 3.02
CA LEU A 35 4.53 13.63 2.30
C LEU A 35 3.12 13.14 1.96
N ASP A 36 2.97 11.84 1.66
CA ASP A 36 1.64 11.25 1.45
C ASP A 36 0.81 11.34 2.73
N GLN A 37 1.40 11.03 3.89
CA GLN A 37 0.70 11.08 5.17
C GLN A 37 0.19 12.49 5.53
N GLN A 38 0.88 13.56 5.10
CA GLN A 38 0.45 14.94 5.33
C GLN A 38 -0.74 15.36 4.47
N PHE A 39 -0.76 14.97 3.19
CA PHE A 39 -1.77 15.42 2.22
C PHE A 39 -2.92 14.42 2.01
N GLU A 40 -2.69 13.12 2.21
CA GLU A 40 -3.70 12.06 2.07
C GLU A 40 -5.01 12.37 2.81
N PRO A 41 -5.03 12.91 4.05
CA PRO A 41 -6.29 13.19 4.75
C PRO A 41 -7.23 14.12 3.97
N SER A 42 -6.69 15.09 3.23
CA SER A 42 -7.47 16.05 2.44
C SER A 42 -7.96 15.49 1.09
N LEU A 43 -7.24 14.51 0.54
CA LEU A 43 -7.55 13.88 -0.75
C LEU A 43 -8.45 12.64 -0.61
N ARG A 44 -8.67 12.17 0.63
CA ARG A 44 -9.52 11.01 0.89
C ARG A 44 -10.99 11.38 0.72
N PRO A 45 -11.78 10.53 0.04
CA PRO A 45 -13.21 10.72 -0.08
C PRO A 45 -13.89 10.68 1.28
N HIS A 46 -14.90 11.53 1.48
CA HIS A 46 -15.53 11.68 2.78
C HIS A 46 -16.72 10.76 3.04
N ASN A 47 -17.40 10.32 1.98
CA ASN A 47 -18.60 9.50 2.02
C ASN A 47 -18.66 8.54 0.81
N LEU A 48 -19.65 7.63 0.78
CA LEU A 48 -19.77 6.63 -0.30
C LEU A 48 -20.02 7.24 -1.69
N SER A 49 -20.60 8.43 -1.76
CA SER A 49 -20.86 9.12 -3.03
C SER A 49 -19.58 9.67 -3.67
N GLN A 50 -18.62 10.10 -2.85
CA GLN A 50 -17.30 10.57 -3.27
C GLN A 50 -16.31 9.42 -3.48
N TYR A 51 -16.61 8.21 -2.99
CA TYR A 51 -15.79 7.03 -3.21
C TYR A 51 -15.91 6.55 -4.65
N ILE A 52 -15.01 7.00 -5.51
CA ILE A 52 -14.98 6.61 -6.93
C ILE A 52 -14.62 5.12 -7.04
N GLY A 53 -15.15 4.45 -8.06
CA GLY A 53 -14.92 3.02 -8.32
C GLY A 53 -15.42 2.07 -7.23
N GLN A 54 -14.90 0.84 -7.23
CA GLN A 54 -15.28 -0.24 -6.30
C GLN A 54 -16.81 -0.45 -6.21
N SER A 55 -17.50 -0.42 -7.35
CA SER A 55 -18.97 -0.38 -7.41
C SER A 55 -19.65 -1.50 -6.63
N ARG A 56 -19.15 -2.73 -6.74
CA ARG A 56 -19.68 -3.90 -6.03
C ARG A 56 -19.51 -3.79 -4.51
N LEU A 57 -18.36 -3.31 -4.03
CA LEU A 57 -18.16 -3.03 -2.60
C LEU A 57 -19.12 -1.95 -2.11
N LYS A 58 -19.29 -0.86 -2.86
CA LYS A 58 -20.21 0.21 -2.48
C LYS A 58 -21.65 -0.27 -2.39
N GLU A 59 -22.08 -1.11 -3.31
CA GLU A 59 -23.41 -1.72 -3.29
C GLU A 59 -23.60 -2.61 -2.06
N LEU A 60 -22.63 -3.50 -1.78
CA LEU A 60 -22.62 -4.32 -0.57
C LEU A 60 -22.75 -3.44 0.69
N LEU A 61 -21.90 -2.42 0.83
CA LEU A 61 -21.94 -1.51 1.98
C LEU A 61 -23.29 -0.81 2.10
N ARG A 62 -23.89 -0.31 1.01
CA ARG A 62 -25.21 0.34 1.05
C ARG A 62 -26.30 -0.60 1.57
N VAL A 63 -26.33 -1.84 1.08
CA VAL A 63 -27.30 -2.85 1.53
C VAL A 63 -27.11 -3.15 3.02
N CYS A 64 -25.88 -3.42 3.43
CA CYS A 64 -25.55 -3.80 4.80
C CYS A 64 -25.82 -2.64 5.78
N ILE A 65 -25.42 -1.41 5.46
CA ILE A 65 -25.69 -0.20 6.26
C ILE A 65 -27.20 0.04 6.35
N GLY A 66 -27.91 -0.02 5.22
CA GLY A 66 -29.36 0.19 5.19
C GLY A 66 -30.13 -0.82 6.04
N ALA A 67 -29.73 -2.11 5.99
CA ALA A 67 -30.32 -3.16 6.80
C ALA A 67 -30.05 -2.97 8.30
N ALA A 68 -28.80 -2.63 8.67
CA ALA A 68 -28.41 -2.41 10.06
C ALA A 68 -29.15 -1.22 10.68
N LYS A 69 -29.26 -0.09 9.95
CA LYS A 69 -30.03 1.09 10.38
C LYS A 69 -31.51 0.77 10.59
N LYS A 70 -32.14 0.01 9.68
CA LYS A 70 -33.55 -0.40 9.82
C LYS A 70 -33.81 -1.26 11.05
N ARG A 71 -32.84 -2.06 11.48
CA ARG A 71 -32.93 -2.90 12.68
C ARG A 71 -32.67 -2.13 13.98
N GLY A 72 -32.11 -0.93 13.92
CA GLY A 72 -31.64 -0.21 15.11
C GLY A 72 -30.39 -0.84 15.75
N ASP A 73 -29.70 -1.74 15.03
CA ASP A 73 -28.47 -2.40 15.49
C ASP A 73 -27.40 -2.27 14.39
N LEU A 74 -26.48 -1.32 14.58
CA LEU A 74 -25.39 -1.05 13.65
C LEU A 74 -24.42 -2.24 13.53
N THR A 75 -24.21 -3.00 14.61
CA THR A 75 -23.23 -4.09 14.68
C THR A 75 -23.70 -5.33 13.92
N SER A 76 -25.00 -5.42 13.64
CA SER A 76 -25.59 -6.45 12.76
C SER A 76 -25.09 -6.41 11.31
N ILE A 77 -24.30 -5.40 10.94
CA ILE A 77 -23.62 -5.33 9.66
C ILE A 77 -22.53 -6.41 9.52
N GLY A 78 -21.96 -6.88 10.63
CA GLY A 78 -20.89 -7.87 10.67
C GLY A 78 -19.49 -7.29 10.43
N HIS A 79 -18.47 -8.14 10.55
CA HIS A 79 -17.07 -7.76 10.35
C HIS A 79 -16.65 -7.88 8.88
N PHE A 80 -15.76 -7.00 8.43
CA PHE A 80 -15.26 -6.94 7.05
C PHE A 80 -13.77 -7.24 6.97
N LEU A 81 -13.37 -8.05 6.00
CA LEU A 81 -11.98 -8.26 5.61
C LEU A 81 -11.78 -7.75 4.19
N LEU A 82 -11.04 -6.64 4.05
CA LEU A 82 -10.67 -6.05 2.77
C LEU A 82 -9.28 -6.51 2.37
N TYR A 83 -9.14 -7.16 1.22
CA TYR A 83 -7.82 -7.59 0.75
C TYR A 83 -7.52 -7.11 -0.67
N GLY A 84 -6.24 -6.87 -0.95
CA GLY A 84 -5.78 -6.36 -2.23
C GLY A 84 -4.54 -5.48 -2.08
N SER A 85 -4.00 -5.03 -3.20
CA SER A 85 -2.76 -4.25 -3.27
C SER A 85 -2.81 -2.99 -2.38
N PRO A 86 -1.65 -2.49 -1.92
CA PRO A 86 -1.59 -1.22 -1.20
C PRO A 86 -2.12 -0.06 -2.05
N GLY A 87 -2.68 0.97 -1.41
CA GLY A 87 -3.14 2.18 -2.11
C GLY A 87 -4.51 2.11 -2.79
N LEU A 88 -5.22 0.98 -2.74
CA LEU A 88 -6.57 0.82 -3.33
C LEU A 88 -7.72 1.48 -2.56
N GLY A 89 -7.46 1.99 -1.34
CA GLY A 89 -8.47 2.69 -0.54
C GLY A 89 -9.05 1.92 0.66
N LYS A 90 -8.42 0.80 1.08
CA LYS A 90 -8.85 -0.01 2.25
C LYS A 90 -9.16 0.83 3.50
N THR A 91 -8.21 1.66 3.93
CA THR A 91 -8.38 2.57 5.08
C THR A 91 -9.48 3.61 4.85
N SER A 92 -9.59 4.14 3.62
CA SER A 92 -10.64 5.11 3.28
C SER A 92 -12.03 4.48 3.37
N CYS A 93 -12.17 3.24 2.92
CA CYS A 93 -13.42 2.47 3.02
C CYS A 93 -13.87 2.30 4.47
N ALA A 94 -12.96 1.98 5.40
CA ALA A 94 -13.30 1.82 6.82
C ALA A 94 -13.75 3.14 7.47
N ILE A 95 -13.07 4.24 7.15
CA ILE A 95 -13.44 5.58 7.63
C ILE A 95 -14.80 6.01 7.08
N ILE A 96 -15.05 5.76 5.79
CA ILE A 96 -16.35 6.03 5.17
C ILE A 96 -17.44 5.18 5.81
N LEU A 97 -17.19 3.90 6.08
CA LEU A 97 -18.16 3.03 6.74
C LEU A 97 -18.59 3.60 8.10
N ALA A 98 -17.65 4.01 8.95
CA ALA A 98 -17.97 4.62 10.24
C ALA A 98 -18.81 5.89 10.08
N ARG A 99 -18.43 6.77 9.15
CA ARG A 99 -19.19 8.00 8.85
C ARG A 99 -20.61 7.72 8.39
N GLU A 100 -20.79 6.75 7.49
CA GLU A 100 -22.11 6.36 7.01
C GLU A 100 -22.98 5.75 8.12
N LEU A 101 -22.36 5.10 9.11
CA LEU A 101 -23.03 4.57 10.29
C LEU A 101 -23.27 5.63 11.39
N GLY A 102 -22.60 6.78 11.29
CA GLY A 102 -22.67 7.84 12.30
C GLY A 102 -21.83 7.53 13.55
N THR A 103 -20.79 6.71 13.43
CA THR A 103 -19.89 6.29 14.51
C THR A 103 -18.43 6.67 14.23
N GLU A 104 -17.52 6.38 15.17
CA GLU A 104 -16.11 6.70 15.02
C GLU A 104 -15.34 5.56 14.35
N ALA A 105 -14.35 5.90 13.52
CA ALA A 105 -13.37 4.94 13.02
C ALA A 105 -12.07 5.06 13.83
N LYS A 106 -11.68 3.99 14.53
CA LYS A 106 -10.38 3.90 15.20
C LYS A 106 -9.42 3.10 14.33
N VAL A 107 -8.35 3.73 13.88
CA VAL A 107 -7.43 3.20 12.85
C VAL A 107 -6.12 2.78 13.50
N PHE A 108 -5.78 1.49 13.38
CA PHE A 108 -4.52 0.92 13.85
C PHE A 108 -3.85 0.11 12.74
N SER A 109 -2.56 -0.14 12.89
CA SER A 109 -1.83 -1.13 12.10
C SER A 109 -1.46 -2.30 13.02
N ALA A 110 -1.51 -3.53 12.51
CA ALA A 110 -1.14 -4.71 13.30
C ALA A 110 0.29 -4.62 13.88
N PRO A 111 1.31 -4.08 13.18
CA PRO A 111 2.63 -3.87 13.77
C PRO A 111 2.67 -2.89 14.95
N ALA A 112 1.65 -2.04 15.12
CA ALA A 112 1.53 -1.18 16.31
C ALA A 112 0.88 -1.91 17.51
N LEU A 113 0.27 -3.08 17.29
CA LEU A 113 -0.45 -3.87 18.28
C LEU A 113 0.39 -5.09 18.67
N THR A 114 1.55 -4.83 19.28
CA THR A 114 2.55 -5.88 19.56
C THR A 114 2.35 -6.54 20.91
N GLN A 115 1.85 -5.81 21.91
CA GLN A 115 1.67 -6.33 23.27
C GLN A 115 0.19 -6.58 23.54
N PRO A 116 -0.17 -7.61 24.34
CA PRO A 116 -1.57 -7.89 24.68
C PRO A 116 -2.31 -6.67 25.26
N LYS A 117 -1.64 -5.85 26.07
CA LYS A 117 -2.21 -4.62 26.62
C LYS A 117 -2.63 -3.61 25.56
N ASP A 118 -1.98 -3.60 24.39
CA ASP A 118 -2.24 -2.62 23.33
C ASP A 118 -3.61 -2.92 22.71
N ILE A 119 -3.86 -4.18 22.32
CA ILE A 119 -5.16 -4.59 21.78
C ILE A 119 -6.26 -4.51 22.84
N ILE A 120 -5.99 -4.88 24.09
CA ILE A 120 -6.97 -4.80 25.17
C ILE A 120 -7.39 -3.33 25.38
N GLY A 121 -6.43 -2.41 25.44
CA GLY A 121 -6.71 -0.98 25.59
C GLY A 121 -7.55 -0.44 24.43
N VAL A 122 -7.24 -0.84 23.19
CA VAL A 122 -8.02 -0.47 22.02
C VAL A 122 -9.46 -0.97 22.12
N LEU A 123 -9.65 -2.26 22.38
CA LEU A 123 -10.97 -2.89 22.46
C LEU A 123 -11.85 -2.30 23.57
N LEU A 124 -11.28 -2.04 24.75
CA LEU A 124 -11.99 -1.42 25.88
C LEU A 124 -12.36 0.04 25.61
N SER A 125 -11.65 0.73 24.70
CA SER A 125 -11.94 2.13 24.35
C SER A 125 -13.09 2.31 23.38
N LEU A 126 -13.52 1.25 22.68
CA LEU A 126 -14.52 1.34 21.62
C LEU A 126 -15.91 1.61 22.20
N ASN A 127 -16.69 2.45 21.53
CA ASN A 127 -18.12 2.60 21.80
C ASN A 127 -18.93 1.60 20.96
N SER A 128 -20.20 1.42 21.33
CA SER A 128 -21.11 0.56 20.58
C SER A 128 -21.28 1.06 19.14
N GLY A 129 -20.97 0.20 18.16
CA GLY A 129 -21.04 0.50 16.73
C GLY A 129 -19.82 1.21 16.15
N ASP A 130 -18.78 1.49 16.93
CA ASP A 130 -17.52 2.02 16.40
C ASP A 130 -16.89 1.04 15.43
N VAL A 131 -16.18 1.58 14.44
CA VAL A 131 -15.40 0.81 13.48
C VAL A 131 -13.94 0.73 13.94
N LEU A 132 -13.49 -0.46 14.32
CA LEU A 132 -12.08 -0.76 14.52
C LEU A 132 -11.47 -1.16 13.18
N PHE A 133 -10.52 -0.38 12.67
CA PHE A 133 -9.76 -0.73 11.49
C PHE A 133 -8.35 -1.21 11.88
N ILE A 134 -7.95 -2.39 11.38
CA ILE A 134 -6.60 -2.92 11.57
C ILE A 134 -5.98 -3.17 10.18
N ASP A 135 -5.01 -2.34 9.82
CA ASP A 135 -4.20 -2.54 8.61
C ASP A 135 -3.17 -3.63 8.81
N GLU A 136 -2.81 -4.31 7.72
CA GLU A 136 -1.86 -5.42 7.73
C GLU A 136 -2.20 -6.48 8.80
N ILE A 137 -3.50 -6.78 8.96
CA ILE A 137 -4.03 -7.64 10.05
C ILE A 137 -3.35 -9.02 10.13
N HIS A 138 -2.79 -9.50 9.01
CA HIS A 138 -2.02 -10.74 8.95
C HIS A 138 -0.70 -10.71 9.74
N ARG A 139 -0.27 -9.53 10.21
CA ARG A 139 0.95 -9.34 11.00
C ARG A 139 0.71 -9.34 12.50
N LEU A 140 -0.54 -9.55 12.95
CA LEU A 140 -0.82 -9.73 14.37
C LEU A 140 -0.08 -10.97 14.89
N ASN A 141 0.44 -10.88 16.11
CA ASN A 141 0.97 -12.07 16.76
C ASN A 141 -0.18 -12.93 17.31
N LYS A 142 0.11 -14.20 17.55
CA LYS A 142 -0.87 -15.20 17.98
C LYS A 142 -1.67 -14.78 19.21
N VAL A 143 -1.03 -14.19 20.22
CA VAL A 143 -1.70 -13.77 21.47
C VAL A 143 -2.69 -12.63 21.20
N THR A 144 -2.29 -11.66 20.38
CA THR A 144 -3.12 -10.51 20.03
C THR A 144 -4.29 -10.94 19.14
N GLU A 145 -4.04 -11.87 18.23
CA GLU A 145 -5.05 -12.50 17.38
C GLU A 145 -6.09 -13.28 18.19
N GLU A 146 -5.66 -14.06 19.20
CA GLU A 146 -6.55 -14.79 20.11
C GLU A 146 -7.49 -13.86 20.89
N LEU A 147 -6.95 -12.77 21.42
CA LEU A 147 -7.76 -11.75 22.10
C LEU A 147 -8.74 -11.08 21.13
N LEU A 148 -8.33 -10.84 19.88
CA LEU A 148 -9.16 -10.18 18.89
C LEU A 148 -10.36 -11.05 18.48
N TYR A 149 -10.15 -12.32 18.11
CA TYR A 149 -11.29 -13.15 17.68
C TYR A 149 -12.24 -13.50 18.84
N SER A 150 -11.73 -13.60 20.09
CA SER A 150 -12.59 -13.73 21.28
C SER A 150 -13.50 -12.51 21.45
N ALA A 151 -12.96 -11.30 21.26
CA ALA A 151 -13.73 -10.07 21.29
C ALA A 151 -14.72 -9.92 20.11
N MET A 152 -14.44 -10.54 18.95
CA MET A 152 -15.35 -10.56 17.80
C MET A 152 -16.54 -11.51 18.01
N GLU A 153 -16.31 -12.68 18.63
CA GLU A 153 -17.35 -13.69 18.82
C GLU A 153 -18.32 -13.33 19.94
N ASP A 154 -17.76 -13.11 21.14
CA ASP A 154 -18.55 -13.03 22.36
C ASP A 154 -18.66 -11.59 22.90
N TYR A 155 -17.92 -10.64 22.32
CA TYR A 155 -17.77 -9.29 22.85
C TYR A 155 -17.27 -9.29 24.30
N VAL A 156 -16.33 -10.18 24.58
CA VAL A 156 -15.73 -10.37 25.90
C VAL A 156 -14.23 -10.65 25.73
N LEU A 157 -13.45 -10.20 26.71
CA LEU A 157 -12.04 -10.49 26.86
C LEU A 157 -11.81 -11.34 28.10
N ASP A 158 -11.18 -12.50 27.92
CA ASP A 158 -10.73 -13.36 29.01
C ASP A 158 -9.27 -13.04 29.36
N LEU A 159 -9.04 -12.44 30.53
CA LEU A 159 -7.73 -12.02 31.00
C LEU A 159 -7.28 -12.83 32.22
N THR A 160 -6.10 -13.42 32.15
CA THR A 160 -5.48 -14.05 33.32
C THR A 160 -4.90 -12.99 34.25
N VAL A 161 -5.47 -12.85 35.45
CA VAL A 161 -5.05 -11.90 36.49
C VAL A 161 -4.43 -12.67 37.65
N GLY A 162 -3.25 -12.22 38.11
CA GLY A 162 -2.49 -12.85 39.20
C GLY A 162 -1.22 -13.55 38.72
N LYS A 163 -0.40 -14.04 39.66
CA LYS A 163 0.85 -14.76 39.36
C LYS A 163 0.76 -16.21 39.83
N SER A 164 1.26 -17.13 39.01
CA SER A 164 1.43 -18.56 39.36
C SER A 164 0.12 -19.20 39.85
N GLN A 165 0.14 -19.91 40.98
CA GLN A 165 -0.98 -20.70 41.51
C GLN A 165 -2.22 -19.89 41.94
N ALA A 166 -2.13 -18.55 42.02
CA ALA A 166 -3.26 -17.67 42.35
C ALA A 166 -3.91 -17.02 41.11
N ALA A 167 -3.50 -17.41 39.90
CA ALA A 167 -4.05 -16.86 38.67
C ALA A 167 -5.55 -17.18 38.54
N ARG A 168 -6.36 -16.15 38.30
CA ARG A 168 -7.79 -16.24 38.02
C ARG A 168 -8.08 -15.64 36.66
N VAL A 169 -9.04 -16.20 35.94
CA VAL A 169 -9.51 -15.62 34.68
C VAL A 169 -10.56 -14.56 35.00
N ALA A 170 -10.27 -13.30 34.68
CA ALA A 170 -11.20 -12.19 34.74
C ALA A 170 -11.85 -12.03 33.36
N ARG A 171 -13.18 -12.00 33.35
CA ARG A 171 -13.98 -11.88 32.13
C ARG A 171 -14.45 -10.43 32.00
N LEU A 172 -13.94 -9.69 31.02
CA LEU A 172 -14.23 -8.28 30.82
C LEU A 172 -15.11 -8.08 29.58
N PRO A 173 -16.32 -7.54 29.71
CA PRO A 173 -17.15 -7.23 28.55
C PRO A 173 -16.52 -6.08 27.75
N VAL A 174 -16.60 -6.16 26.43
CA VAL A 174 -16.29 -5.05 25.51
C VAL A 174 -17.56 -4.59 24.81
N ASN A 175 -17.59 -3.33 24.39
CA ASN A 175 -18.71 -2.83 23.60
C ASN A 175 -18.76 -3.54 22.24
N ARG A 176 -19.96 -3.71 21.68
CA ARG A 176 -20.11 -4.27 20.35
C ARG A 176 -19.53 -3.32 19.30
N PHE A 177 -18.64 -3.82 18.46
CA PHE A 177 -17.93 -3.01 17.47
C PHE A 177 -17.93 -3.70 16.11
N ILE A 178 -17.55 -2.96 15.08
CA ILE A 178 -17.39 -3.47 13.72
C ILE A 178 -15.89 -3.53 13.42
N LEU A 179 -15.39 -4.72 13.08
CA LEU A 179 -13.99 -4.89 12.71
C LEU A 179 -13.87 -4.76 11.19
N VAL A 180 -12.94 -3.94 10.74
CA VAL A 180 -12.51 -3.90 9.34
C VAL A 180 -11.02 -4.27 9.30
N GLY A 181 -10.72 -5.51 8.96
CA GLY A 181 -9.35 -5.98 8.72
C GLY A 181 -8.90 -5.64 7.30
N ALA A 182 -7.65 -5.22 7.14
CA ALA A 182 -7.03 -5.02 5.83
C ALA A 182 -5.77 -5.87 5.66
N THR A 183 -5.59 -6.47 4.47
CA THR A 183 -4.40 -7.29 4.18
C THR A 183 -4.04 -7.30 2.70
N THR A 184 -2.75 -7.38 2.37
CA THR A 184 -2.26 -7.74 1.04
C THR A 184 -2.19 -9.26 0.84
N ARG A 185 -2.25 -10.04 1.93
CA ARG A 185 -1.96 -11.47 1.98
C ARG A 185 -3.10 -12.21 2.66
N LEU A 186 -4.16 -12.52 1.91
CA LEU A 186 -5.29 -13.27 2.46
C LEU A 186 -4.88 -14.67 2.93
N GLY A 187 -3.95 -15.32 2.21
CA GLY A 187 -3.52 -16.70 2.48
C GLY A 187 -2.67 -16.88 3.75
N THR A 188 -2.20 -15.79 4.36
CA THR A 188 -1.39 -15.85 5.59
C THR A 188 -2.21 -15.63 6.86
N LEU A 189 -3.49 -15.25 6.75
CA LEU A 189 -4.37 -15.19 7.92
C LEU A 189 -4.67 -16.60 8.41
N SER A 190 -4.76 -16.77 9.73
CA SER A 190 -5.24 -18.00 10.32
C SER A 190 -6.70 -18.27 9.91
N SER A 191 -7.07 -19.55 9.75
CA SER A 191 -8.47 -19.91 9.51
C SER A 191 -9.39 -19.41 10.64
N PRO A 192 -9.04 -19.56 11.94
CA PRO A 192 -9.87 -19.04 13.03
C PRO A 192 -10.22 -17.55 12.88
N LEU A 193 -9.24 -16.68 12.60
CA LEU A 193 -9.51 -15.25 12.44
C LEU A 193 -10.31 -14.97 11.15
N ARG A 194 -9.93 -15.62 10.04
CA ARG A 194 -10.58 -15.42 8.73
C ARG A 194 -12.06 -15.78 8.78
N ASP A 195 -12.42 -16.88 9.43
CA ASP A 195 -13.77 -17.43 9.44
C ASP A 195 -14.74 -16.60 10.31
N ARG A 196 -14.24 -15.60 11.07
CA ARG A 196 -15.06 -14.62 11.81
C ARG A 196 -15.44 -13.38 11.01
N PHE A 197 -14.87 -13.19 9.82
CA PHE A 197 -15.29 -12.11 8.95
C PHE A 197 -16.56 -12.49 8.20
N THR A 198 -17.63 -11.74 8.42
CA THR A 198 -18.91 -11.90 7.72
C THR A 198 -18.76 -11.58 6.23
N HIS A 199 -17.94 -10.58 5.91
CA HIS A 199 -17.74 -10.10 4.54
C HIS A 199 -16.26 -10.13 4.20
N ILE A 200 -15.87 -10.94 3.22
CA ILE A 200 -14.50 -10.98 2.70
C ILE A 200 -14.54 -10.42 1.28
N TYR A 201 -13.85 -9.30 1.03
CA TYR A 201 -13.93 -8.58 -0.24
C TYR A 201 -12.54 -8.30 -0.83
N LYS A 202 -12.36 -8.70 -2.10
CA LYS A 202 -11.18 -8.38 -2.90
C LYS A 202 -11.34 -7.01 -3.53
N MET A 203 -10.50 -6.05 -3.13
CA MET A 203 -10.40 -4.78 -3.84
C MET A 203 -9.68 -4.97 -5.17
N GLU A 204 -10.28 -4.42 -6.23
CA GLU A 204 -9.76 -4.48 -7.58
C GLU A 204 -8.97 -3.22 -7.92
N PHE A 205 -8.12 -3.31 -8.95
CA PHE A 205 -7.50 -2.11 -9.51
C PHE A 205 -8.56 -1.25 -10.21
N TYR A 206 -8.33 0.05 -10.20
CA TYR A 206 -9.22 1.03 -10.78
C TYR A 206 -8.99 1.12 -12.29
N SER A 207 -10.07 1.31 -13.03
CA SER A 207 -10.04 1.65 -14.45
C SER A 207 -9.40 3.03 -14.67
N GLN A 208 -8.98 3.30 -15.91
CA GLN A 208 -8.38 4.59 -16.25
C GLN A 208 -9.41 5.71 -16.09
N GLU A 209 -10.66 5.46 -16.44
CA GLU A 209 -11.76 6.41 -16.32
C GLU A 209 -12.03 6.77 -14.86
N GLU A 210 -12.03 5.78 -13.96
CA GLU A 210 -12.17 6.01 -12.51
C GLU A 210 -10.98 6.81 -11.96
N LEU A 211 -9.76 6.51 -12.42
CA LEU A 211 -8.57 7.24 -11.99
C LEU A 211 -8.57 8.70 -12.47
N VAL A 212 -9.04 8.96 -13.71
CA VAL A 212 -9.22 10.34 -14.22
C VAL A 212 -10.14 11.13 -13.31
N GLN A 213 -11.29 10.56 -12.92
CA GLN A 213 -12.22 11.22 -12.00
C GLN A 213 -11.57 11.50 -10.63
N ILE A 214 -10.75 10.58 -10.13
CA ILE A 214 -10.01 10.76 -8.88
C ILE A 214 -9.03 11.94 -9.02
N ILE A 215 -8.30 12.01 -10.13
CA ILE A 215 -7.32 13.08 -10.40
C ILE A 215 -8.00 14.43 -10.55
N GLU A 216 -9.13 14.50 -11.25
CA GLU A 216 -9.93 15.73 -11.40
C GLU A 216 -10.51 16.22 -10.06
N ASN A 217 -10.86 15.32 -9.16
CA ASN A 217 -11.29 15.69 -7.82
C ASN A 217 -10.11 16.16 -6.96
N SER A 218 -8.98 15.45 -7.05
CA SER A 218 -7.76 15.83 -6.37
C SER A 218 -7.22 17.17 -6.84
N SER A 219 -7.31 17.51 -8.12
CA SER A 219 -6.84 18.82 -8.63
C SER A 219 -7.59 20.00 -8.04
N LYS A 220 -8.91 19.84 -7.79
CA LYS A 220 -9.73 20.85 -7.09
C LYS A 220 -9.25 21.06 -5.65
N VAL A 221 -8.97 19.97 -4.93
CA VAL A 221 -8.44 20.04 -3.55
C VAL A 221 -7.04 20.66 -3.53
N LEU A 222 -6.21 20.30 -4.51
CA LEU A 222 -4.84 20.79 -4.69
C LEU A 222 -4.76 22.19 -5.30
N LYS A 223 -5.90 22.77 -5.70
CA LYS A 223 -6.04 24.12 -6.25
C LYS A 223 -5.20 24.38 -7.51
N TYR A 224 -5.20 23.43 -8.45
CA TYR A 224 -4.64 23.65 -9.78
C TYR A 224 -5.60 23.17 -10.88
N LYS A 225 -5.51 23.78 -12.07
CA LYS A 225 -6.37 23.42 -13.20
C LYS A 225 -5.65 22.39 -14.07
N ILE A 226 -6.37 21.36 -14.49
CA ILE A 226 -5.86 20.29 -15.34
C ILE A 226 -6.92 19.96 -16.40
N THR A 227 -6.48 19.72 -17.63
CA THR A 227 -7.36 19.22 -18.70
C THR A 227 -7.66 17.73 -18.52
N LYS A 228 -8.72 17.23 -19.16
CA LYS A 228 -9.08 15.82 -19.11
C LYS A 228 -7.98 14.93 -19.71
N ASP A 229 -7.34 15.37 -20.80
CA ASP A 229 -6.26 14.63 -21.47
C ASP A 229 -5.00 14.57 -20.61
N ALA A 230 -4.68 15.66 -19.89
CA ALA A 230 -3.63 15.67 -18.88
C ALA A 230 -3.93 14.68 -17.73
N ALA A 231 -5.15 14.70 -17.20
CA ALA A 231 -5.57 13.76 -16.16
C ALA A 231 -5.50 12.29 -16.65
N PHE A 232 -5.85 12.04 -17.91
CA PHE A 232 -5.73 10.73 -18.53
C PHE A 232 -4.26 10.25 -18.61
N GLU A 233 -3.32 11.14 -18.93
CA GLU A 233 -1.90 10.78 -18.95
C GLU A 233 -1.34 10.44 -17.56
N ILE A 234 -1.86 11.10 -16.51
CA ILE A 234 -1.56 10.72 -15.14
C ILE A 234 -2.17 9.35 -14.82
N ALA A 235 -3.44 9.14 -15.15
CA ALA A 235 -4.17 7.89 -14.87
C ALA A 235 -3.50 6.67 -15.51
N LYS A 236 -3.04 6.81 -16.76
CA LYS A 236 -2.32 5.75 -17.49
C LYS A 236 -1.06 5.26 -16.76
N ARG A 237 -0.37 6.16 -16.05
CA ARG A 237 0.86 5.88 -15.30
C ARG A 237 0.62 5.54 -13.82
N ALA A 238 -0.63 5.60 -13.36
CA ALA A 238 -0.99 5.43 -11.95
C ALA A 238 -1.18 3.97 -11.51
N ARG A 239 -0.87 2.98 -12.37
CA ARG A 239 -0.85 1.54 -12.03
C ARG A 239 -2.16 1.05 -11.43
N GLY A 240 -3.30 1.54 -11.92
CA GLY A 240 -4.62 1.17 -11.40
C GLY A 240 -4.88 1.58 -9.94
N THR A 241 -4.05 2.47 -9.36
CA THR A 241 -4.00 2.70 -7.91
C THR A 241 -4.25 4.19 -7.57
N PRO A 242 -5.31 4.52 -6.80
CA PRO A 242 -5.64 5.90 -6.42
C PRO A 242 -4.51 6.64 -5.68
N ARG A 243 -3.79 5.95 -4.79
CA ARG A 243 -2.64 6.54 -4.08
C ARG A 243 -1.56 7.03 -5.05
N ILE A 244 -1.24 6.23 -6.07
CA ILE A 244 -0.24 6.59 -7.07
C ILE A 244 -0.78 7.74 -7.92
N ALA A 245 -2.04 7.68 -8.37
CA ALA A 245 -2.67 8.79 -9.10
C ALA A 245 -2.59 10.13 -8.36
N ASN A 246 -2.92 10.14 -7.06
CA ASN A 246 -2.85 11.34 -6.22
C ASN A 246 -1.42 11.82 -5.97
N ARG A 247 -0.45 10.91 -5.96
CA ARG A 247 0.97 11.25 -5.87
C ARG A 247 1.46 11.89 -7.18
N LEU A 248 1.15 11.29 -8.32
CA LEU A 248 1.49 11.83 -9.63
C LEU A 248 0.83 13.19 -9.88
N SER A 249 -0.44 13.35 -9.51
CA SER A 249 -1.17 14.62 -9.58
C SER A 249 -0.47 15.72 -8.77
N ARG A 250 0.07 15.42 -7.58
CA ARG A 250 0.87 16.39 -6.81
C ARG A 250 2.18 16.76 -7.50
N LEU A 251 2.89 15.78 -8.08
CA LEU A 251 4.13 16.04 -8.83
C LEU A 251 3.87 16.94 -10.05
N VAL A 252 2.80 16.66 -10.79
CA VAL A 252 2.38 17.46 -11.94
C VAL A 252 1.93 18.86 -11.53
N ARG A 253 1.24 18.99 -10.38
CA ARG A 253 0.93 20.29 -9.79
C ARG A 253 2.19 21.08 -9.48
N ASP A 254 3.16 20.47 -8.80
CA ASP A 254 4.40 21.15 -8.38
C ASP A 254 5.19 21.64 -9.60
N PHE A 255 5.26 20.81 -10.64
CA PHE A 255 5.82 21.21 -11.94
C PHE A 255 5.07 22.38 -12.55
N SER A 256 3.73 22.30 -12.61
CA SER A 256 2.90 23.35 -13.22
C SER A 256 3.04 24.68 -12.49
N GLN A 257 3.13 24.67 -11.17
CA GLN A 257 3.36 25.87 -10.36
C GLN A 257 4.76 26.44 -10.56
N HIS A 258 5.78 25.60 -10.67
CA HIS A 258 7.16 26.03 -10.93
C HIS A 258 7.29 26.72 -12.31
N GLU A 259 6.66 26.13 -13.33
CA GLU A 259 6.68 26.63 -14.71
C GLU A 259 5.68 27.77 -14.95
N ASN A 260 4.91 28.20 -13.94
CA ASN A 260 3.86 29.22 -14.03
C ASN A 260 2.78 28.88 -15.07
N ILE A 261 2.36 27.61 -15.13
CA ILE A 261 1.31 27.11 -16.02
C ILE A 261 -0.06 27.31 -15.37
N ASP A 262 -0.94 28.06 -16.05
CA ASP A 262 -2.31 28.35 -15.57
C ASP A 262 -3.24 27.15 -15.66
N VAL A 263 -3.13 26.37 -16.74
CA VAL A 263 -3.92 25.15 -17.00
C VAL A 263 -2.97 24.07 -17.47
N THR A 264 -2.83 23.00 -16.70
CA THR A 264 -1.96 21.87 -17.07
C THR A 264 -2.56 21.09 -18.23
N GLU A 265 -1.85 21.10 -19.35
CA GLU A 265 -2.19 20.34 -20.55
C GLU A 265 -1.42 19.01 -20.63
N LYS A 266 -1.71 18.23 -21.67
CA LYS A 266 -1.16 16.89 -21.84
C LYS A 266 0.36 16.92 -21.96
N GLU A 267 0.89 17.85 -22.74
CA GLU A 267 2.31 18.02 -23.01
C GLU A 267 3.07 18.40 -21.72
N ASP A 268 2.50 19.28 -20.89
CA ASP A 268 3.06 19.64 -19.59
C ASP A 268 3.14 18.45 -18.64
N THR A 269 2.08 17.63 -18.64
CA THR A 269 2.01 16.41 -17.85
C THR A 269 3.09 15.41 -18.27
N ILE A 270 3.30 15.24 -19.59
CA ILE A 270 4.35 14.36 -20.11
C ILE A 270 5.72 14.87 -19.66
N ARG A 271 6.01 16.17 -19.84
CA ARG A 271 7.27 16.79 -19.40
C ARG A 271 7.51 16.61 -17.90
N ALA A 272 6.48 16.83 -17.08
CA ALA A 272 6.56 16.65 -15.64
C ALA A 272 6.90 15.19 -15.27
N LEU A 273 6.20 14.22 -15.85
CA LEU A 273 6.39 12.81 -15.50
C LEU A 273 7.72 12.25 -16.04
N GLU A 274 8.19 12.73 -17.18
CA GLU A 274 9.53 12.44 -17.70
C GLU A 274 10.64 12.99 -16.79
N LEU A 275 10.49 14.21 -16.28
CA LEU A 275 11.41 14.79 -15.30
C LEU A 275 11.54 13.91 -14.05
N PHE A 276 10.43 13.30 -13.61
CA PHE A 276 10.40 12.36 -12.49
C PHE A 276 10.74 10.90 -12.88
N LYS A 277 11.19 10.67 -14.12
CA LYS A 277 11.58 9.35 -14.67
C LYS A 277 10.48 8.29 -14.65
N ILE A 278 9.23 8.72 -14.84
CA ILE A 278 8.07 7.83 -14.91
C ILE A 278 7.72 7.63 -16.37
N ASP A 279 7.85 6.39 -16.84
CA ASP A 279 7.64 6.09 -18.25
C ASP A 279 6.14 6.00 -18.64
N PRO A 280 5.82 5.95 -19.95
CA PRO A 280 4.44 5.83 -20.42
C PRO A 280 3.69 4.56 -20.00
N SER A 281 4.42 3.51 -19.59
CA SER A 281 3.86 2.27 -19.04
C SER A 281 3.66 2.35 -17.52
N GLY A 282 4.00 3.49 -16.90
CA GLY A 282 3.93 3.71 -15.47
C GLY A 282 5.01 3.00 -14.67
N LEU A 283 6.05 2.44 -15.30
CA LEU A 283 7.18 1.83 -14.60
C LEU A 283 8.18 2.91 -14.16
N ASP A 284 8.75 2.71 -12.98
CA ASP A 284 9.83 3.54 -12.47
C ASP A 284 11.19 2.85 -12.68
N GLU A 285 12.28 3.49 -12.26
CA GLU A 285 13.62 2.93 -12.42
C GLU A 285 13.84 1.65 -11.61
N ASN A 286 13.14 1.43 -10.48
CA ASN A 286 13.28 0.21 -9.69
C ASN A 286 12.58 -0.96 -10.36
N ASP A 287 11.42 -0.73 -10.96
CA ASP A 287 10.73 -1.74 -11.76
C ASP A 287 11.59 -2.19 -12.94
N LYS A 288 12.16 -1.22 -13.67
CA LYS A 288 13.08 -1.49 -14.79
C LYS A 288 14.34 -2.20 -14.30
N LEU A 289 14.90 -1.79 -13.17
CA LEU A 289 16.07 -2.44 -12.57
C LEU A 289 15.75 -3.90 -12.22
N LEU A 290 14.61 -4.18 -11.58
CA LEU A 290 14.19 -5.53 -11.25
C LEU A 290 14.06 -6.39 -12.51
N LEU A 291 13.36 -5.91 -13.55
CA LEU A 291 13.21 -6.64 -14.80
C LEU A 291 14.56 -6.88 -15.49
N ARG A 292 15.43 -5.86 -15.56
CA ARG A 292 16.78 -5.97 -16.13
C ARG A 292 17.63 -6.97 -15.35
N THR A 293 17.62 -6.94 -14.03
CA THR A 293 18.35 -7.90 -13.20
C THR A 293 17.91 -9.33 -13.48
N ILE A 294 16.62 -9.60 -13.65
CA ILE A 294 16.14 -10.95 -14.01
C ILE A 294 16.62 -11.34 -15.42
N ILE A 295 16.58 -10.41 -16.38
CA ILE A 295 17.01 -10.67 -17.76
C ILE A 295 18.52 -10.90 -17.86
N GLU A 296 19.32 -10.01 -17.28
CA GLU A 296 20.77 -9.95 -17.45
C GLU A 296 21.50 -10.95 -16.56
N ASN A 297 21.10 -11.09 -15.30
CA ASN A 297 21.80 -11.94 -14.33
C ASN A 297 21.24 -13.37 -14.31
N TYR A 298 19.97 -13.55 -14.69
CA TYR A 298 19.27 -14.83 -14.59
C TYR A 298 18.69 -15.31 -15.93
N ASN A 299 19.08 -14.71 -17.07
CA ASN A 299 18.62 -15.08 -18.42
C ASN A 299 17.09 -15.12 -18.56
N GLY A 300 16.38 -14.25 -17.84
CA GLY A 300 14.92 -14.20 -17.82
C GLY A 300 14.25 -15.05 -16.74
N GLY A 301 15.01 -15.76 -15.91
CA GLY A 301 14.52 -16.61 -14.82
C GLY A 301 14.47 -18.11 -15.19
N PRO A 302 13.96 -18.98 -14.29
CA PRO A 302 13.35 -18.65 -13.00
C PRO A 302 14.38 -18.24 -11.93
N VAL A 303 14.04 -17.24 -11.11
CA VAL A 303 14.83 -16.79 -9.96
C VAL A 303 14.02 -16.75 -8.66
N GLY A 304 14.60 -17.28 -7.58
CA GLY A 304 14.01 -17.20 -6.24
C GLY A 304 14.04 -15.78 -5.67
N ILE A 305 13.06 -15.43 -4.83
CA ILE A 305 12.97 -14.07 -4.26
C ILE A 305 14.16 -13.70 -3.40
N ASP A 306 14.70 -14.65 -2.64
CA ASP A 306 15.82 -14.37 -1.74
C ASP A 306 17.10 -14.06 -2.55
N ALA A 307 17.29 -14.71 -3.70
CA ALA A 307 18.39 -14.41 -4.62
C ALA A 307 18.22 -13.06 -5.33
N LEU A 308 16.99 -12.76 -5.75
CA LEU A 308 16.65 -11.48 -6.37
C LEU A 308 16.83 -10.31 -5.38
N ALA A 309 16.35 -10.47 -4.14
CA ALA A 309 16.53 -9.54 -3.03
C ALA A 309 18.02 -9.28 -2.76
N ALA A 310 18.83 -10.33 -2.67
CA ALA A 310 20.28 -10.20 -2.47
C ALA A 310 20.97 -9.45 -3.60
N THR A 311 20.58 -9.69 -4.85
CA THR A 311 21.18 -9.03 -6.03
C THR A 311 20.79 -7.56 -6.13
N LEU A 312 19.55 -7.23 -5.77
CA LEU A 312 19.05 -5.85 -5.78
C LEU A 312 19.45 -5.06 -4.52
N GLY A 313 19.93 -5.73 -3.46
CA GLY A 313 20.17 -5.11 -2.16
C GLY A 313 18.89 -4.63 -1.48
N GLU A 314 17.77 -5.31 -1.73
CA GLU A 314 16.43 -4.94 -1.26
C GLU A 314 15.89 -6.02 -0.32
N GLU A 315 14.97 -5.65 0.57
CA GLU A 315 14.24 -6.63 1.38
C GLU A 315 13.24 -7.41 0.51
N ARG A 316 13.12 -8.72 0.79
CA ARG A 316 12.11 -9.60 0.14
C ARG A 316 10.72 -8.99 0.15
N GLN A 317 10.32 -8.44 1.29
CA GLN A 317 9.00 -7.86 1.50
C GLN A 317 8.75 -6.67 0.58
N THR A 318 9.76 -5.79 0.42
CA THR A 318 9.70 -4.64 -0.49
C THR A 318 9.43 -5.08 -1.92
N ILE A 319 10.13 -6.12 -2.40
CA ILE A 319 9.93 -6.62 -3.76
C ILE A 319 8.51 -7.19 -3.92
N GLU A 320 8.06 -8.05 -2.99
CA GLU A 320 6.77 -8.73 -3.07
C GLU A 320 5.57 -7.78 -2.96
N ASP A 321 5.67 -6.72 -2.15
CA ASP A 321 4.55 -5.84 -1.82
C ASP A 321 4.58 -4.50 -2.59
N CYS A 322 5.76 -4.01 -2.99
CA CYS A 322 5.90 -2.74 -3.71
C CYS A 322 6.09 -2.90 -5.22
N TYR A 323 6.93 -3.83 -5.68
CA TYR A 323 7.36 -3.90 -7.09
C TYR A 323 6.56 -4.94 -7.88
N GLU A 324 6.51 -6.19 -7.40
CA GLU A 324 5.88 -7.30 -8.12
C GLU A 324 4.38 -7.11 -8.45
N PRO A 325 3.52 -6.51 -7.59
CA PRO A 325 2.08 -6.49 -7.84
C PRO A 325 1.69 -5.87 -9.18
N TYR A 326 2.30 -4.74 -9.54
CA TYR A 326 2.03 -4.10 -10.83
C TYR A 326 2.69 -4.84 -11.99
N LEU A 327 3.92 -5.33 -11.82
CA LEU A 327 4.62 -6.07 -12.88
C LEU A 327 3.90 -7.38 -13.25
N LEU A 328 3.30 -8.05 -12.27
CA LEU A 328 2.46 -9.24 -12.49
C LEU A 328 1.16 -8.86 -13.21
N GLN A 329 0.51 -7.79 -12.77
CA GLN A 329 -0.74 -7.31 -13.38
C GLN A 329 -0.55 -6.85 -14.83
N ALA A 330 0.50 -6.06 -15.09
CA ALA A 330 0.86 -5.57 -16.42
C ALA A 330 1.42 -6.67 -17.32
N GLY A 331 1.63 -7.89 -16.79
CA GLY A 331 2.09 -9.04 -17.55
C GLY A 331 3.58 -9.01 -17.91
N PHE A 332 4.39 -8.21 -17.23
CA PHE A 332 5.86 -8.18 -17.40
C PHE A 332 6.57 -9.28 -16.62
N LEU A 333 5.95 -9.76 -15.55
CA LEU A 333 6.49 -10.77 -14.64
C LEU A 333 5.48 -11.89 -14.44
N THR A 334 5.96 -13.12 -14.24
CA THR A 334 5.15 -14.29 -13.88
C THR A 334 5.79 -15.01 -12.69
N ARG A 335 4.97 -15.47 -11.74
CA ARG A 335 5.41 -16.34 -10.64
C ARG A 335 5.21 -17.81 -11.00
N THR A 336 6.24 -18.62 -10.80
CA THR A 336 6.20 -20.09 -10.93
C THR A 336 6.64 -20.75 -9.63
N THR A 337 6.44 -22.06 -9.49
CA THR A 337 6.95 -22.85 -8.36
C THR A 337 8.48 -22.78 -8.22
N ARG A 338 9.20 -22.54 -9.32
CA ARG A 338 10.67 -22.43 -9.36
C ARG A 338 11.20 -21.01 -9.13
N GLY A 339 10.32 -20.00 -9.13
CA GLY A 339 10.71 -18.60 -9.01
C GLY A 339 10.02 -17.67 -10.02
N ARG A 340 10.52 -16.44 -10.11
CA ARG A 340 10.03 -15.37 -10.97
C ARG A 340 10.64 -15.49 -12.36
N ILE A 341 9.82 -15.29 -13.38
CA ILE A 341 10.21 -15.32 -14.80
C ILE A 341 9.70 -14.04 -15.45
N VAL A 342 10.52 -13.38 -16.26
CA VAL A 342 10.07 -12.24 -17.09
C VAL A 342 9.42 -12.73 -18.38
N THR A 343 8.39 -12.04 -18.81
CA THR A 343 7.62 -12.42 -20.01
C THR A 343 8.23 -11.81 -21.28
N ASP A 344 7.77 -12.26 -22.44
CA ASP A 344 8.17 -11.65 -23.73
C ASP A 344 7.76 -10.17 -23.83
N ALA A 345 6.71 -9.75 -23.11
CA ALA A 345 6.33 -8.35 -23.03
C ALA A 345 7.42 -7.51 -22.35
N ALA A 346 8.11 -8.04 -21.33
CA ALA A 346 9.20 -7.33 -20.66
C ALA A 346 10.45 -7.23 -21.53
N PHE A 347 10.80 -8.28 -22.26
CA PHE A 347 11.90 -8.25 -23.24
C PHE A 347 11.66 -7.19 -24.31
N LYS A 348 10.46 -7.19 -24.93
CA LYS A 348 10.06 -6.19 -25.92
C LYS A 348 10.09 -4.78 -25.33
N TYR A 349 9.58 -4.62 -24.12
CA TYR A 349 9.53 -3.33 -23.44
C TYR A 349 10.92 -2.74 -23.20
N LEU A 350 11.88 -3.55 -22.75
CA LEU A 350 13.25 -3.13 -22.48
C LEU A 350 14.15 -3.12 -23.73
N ASN A 351 13.61 -3.48 -24.90
CA ASN A 351 14.36 -3.68 -26.14
C ASN A 351 15.57 -4.62 -25.98
N VAL A 352 15.38 -5.72 -25.25
CA VAL A 352 16.41 -6.75 -25.04
C VAL A 352 16.02 -8.01 -25.80
N GLU A 353 16.94 -8.57 -26.59
CA GLU A 353 16.73 -9.85 -27.26
C GLU A 353 16.80 -11.00 -26.26
N ARG A 354 15.87 -11.96 -26.41
CA ARG A 354 15.89 -13.19 -25.62
C ARG A 354 17.04 -14.05 -26.11
N LYS A 355 18.03 -14.30 -25.23
CA LYS A 355 19.07 -15.29 -25.51
C LYS A 355 18.40 -16.66 -25.59
N ASN A 356 18.26 -17.21 -26.80
CA ASN A 356 17.70 -18.54 -27.01
C ASN A 356 18.60 -19.60 -26.36
N THR A 357 18.20 -20.12 -25.20
CA THR A 357 18.89 -21.22 -24.52
C THR A 357 18.53 -22.61 -25.08
N GLU A 358 17.90 -22.70 -26.26
CA GLU A 358 17.50 -23.98 -26.86
C GLU A 358 18.48 -24.54 -27.90
N ASN A 359 19.57 -23.84 -28.25
CA ASN A 359 20.51 -24.30 -29.29
C ASN A 359 21.85 -24.89 -28.80
N SER A 360 22.01 -25.13 -27.49
CA SER A 360 23.29 -25.61 -26.92
C SER A 360 23.31 -27.09 -26.51
N GLN A 361 22.20 -27.83 -26.66
CA GLN A 361 22.11 -29.26 -26.29
C GLN A 361 22.01 -30.24 -27.48
N LEU A 362 22.10 -29.77 -28.73
CA LEU A 362 22.03 -30.62 -29.93
C LEU A 362 23.33 -30.66 -30.77
N LYS A 363 24.48 -30.25 -30.22
CA LYS A 363 25.80 -30.33 -30.91
C LYS A 363 26.88 -31.05 -30.12
N ILE A 364 26.53 -32.07 -29.35
CA ILE A 364 27.48 -33.09 -28.87
C ILE A 364 26.83 -34.44 -29.12
N ASN A 365 26.91 -34.90 -30.38
CA ASN A 365 26.81 -36.30 -30.81
C ASN A 365 26.91 -36.31 -32.34
N ILE A 366 28.12 -36.10 -32.86
CA ILE A 366 28.64 -36.77 -34.07
C ILE A 366 30.10 -37.07 -33.79
#